data_AF-A0A8J9UQZ7-F1
#
_entry.id   AF-A0A8J9UQZ7-F1
#
_cell.length_a   1.000
_cell.length_b   1.000
_cell.length_c   1.000
_cell.angle_alpha   90.00
_cell.angle_beta   90.00
_cell.angle_gamma   90.00
#
_symmetry.space_group_name_H-M   'P 1'
#
loop_
_entity.id
_entity.type
_entity.pdbx_description
1 polymer ?
#
loop_
_entity_poly.entity_id
_entity_poly.type
_entity_poly.pdbx_seq_one_letter_code
_entity_poly.pdbx_strand_id
1 'polypeptide(L)'
;MQSAALLVFLVMVTFGHGAKEKPELSEEIKEIIQHVHNECVGKTGVAEEDIANCENGIFKEDVKLKCYMFCLLEEGSLVDDDGNVDYDMMISLIPEQYTDRVSRMINGCKHLDTPGKDKCQRAFDVHKCSYAADPDKSQDSAVGKGCGCRNLARSRRNDGWTASDERRGRTCAG
;
A
#
# COMPACT_ATOMS: atom_id res chain seq x y z
N MET A 1 17.04 46.30 -24.17
CA MET A 1 16.30 45.80 -22.99
C MET A 1 15.28 44.69 -23.33
N GLN A 2 15.32 44.05 -24.51
CA GLN A 2 14.36 42.98 -24.90
C GLN A 2 14.94 41.54 -24.84
N SER A 3 16.26 41.37 -24.71
CA SER A 3 16.89 40.04 -24.76
C SER A 3 16.75 39.22 -23.47
N ALA A 4 16.47 39.86 -22.33
CA ALA A 4 16.34 39.16 -21.05
C ALA A 4 14.92 38.58 -20.83
N ALA A 5 13.89 39.12 -21.49
CA ALA A 5 12.51 38.64 -21.34
C ALA A 5 12.26 37.30 -22.05
N LEU A 6 12.97 37.02 -23.15
CA LEU A 6 12.88 35.75 -23.90
C LEU A 6 13.43 34.55 -23.13
N LEU A 7 14.44 34.78 -22.28
CA LEU A 7 15.03 33.75 -21.43
C LEU A 7 14.15 33.42 -20.20
N VAL A 8 13.35 34.38 -19.75
CA VAL A 8 12.42 34.23 -18.62
C VAL A 8 11.13 33.49 -19.02
N PHE A 9 10.74 33.54 -20.31
CA PHE A 9 9.45 33.04 -20.79
C PHE A 9 9.44 31.61 -21.34
N LEU A 10 10.49 31.15 -22.05
CA LEU A 10 10.45 29.83 -22.72
C LEU A 10 11.02 28.70 -21.87
N VAL A 11 11.75 29.05 -20.84
CA VAL A 11 12.02 28.17 -19.71
C VAL A 11 10.90 28.45 -18.69
N MET A 12 9.61 28.41 -19.02
CA MET A 12 8.80 27.18 -18.90
C MET A 12 9.59 26.00 -18.28
N VAL A 13 10.26 26.04 -17.12
CA VAL A 13 9.77 26.23 -15.73
C VAL A 13 8.35 25.70 -15.45
N THR A 14 7.48 25.50 -16.43
CA THR A 14 6.12 24.99 -16.21
C THR A 14 5.74 23.82 -17.12
N PHE A 15 6.74 23.07 -17.61
CA PHE A 15 6.67 21.61 -17.53
C PHE A 15 6.45 21.09 -16.09
N GLY A 16 6.18 21.99 -15.12
CA GLY A 16 5.28 21.79 -13.99
C GLY A 16 3.86 21.28 -14.32
N HIS A 17 3.74 20.32 -15.22
CA HIS A 17 2.82 19.21 -14.96
C HIS A 17 3.65 18.09 -14.36
N GLY A 18 4.05 18.28 -13.09
CA GLY A 18 4.04 17.18 -12.14
C GLY A 18 2.59 16.79 -11.89
N ALA A 19 1.87 16.40 -12.94
CA ALA A 19 0.61 15.71 -12.78
C ALA A 19 1.00 14.40 -12.11
N LYS A 20 0.53 14.20 -10.88
CA LYS A 20 0.42 12.87 -10.31
C LYS A 20 -0.47 12.11 -11.30
N GLU A 21 0.14 11.44 -12.27
CA GLU A 21 -0.60 10.63 -13.25
C GLU A 21 -1.31 9.54 -12.46
N LYS A 22 -2.60 9.78 -12.15
CA LYS A 22 -3.49 8.68 -11.80
C LYS A 22 -3.47 7.77 -13.03
N PRO A 23 -3.30 6.45 -12.87
CA PRO A 23 -3.40 5.55 -14.00
C PRO A 23 -4.71 5.81 -14.73
N GLU A 24 -4.62 6.21 -15.99
CA GLU A 24 -5.76 6.30 -16.90
C GLU A 24 -6.22 4.86 -17.16
N LEU A 25 -7.07 4.34 -16.27
CA LEU A 25 -7.73 3.04 -16.42
C LEU A 25 -8.80 3.16 -17.52
N SER A 26 -8.91 2.16 -18.39
CA SER A 26 -9.99 2.12 -19.38
C SER A 26 -11.35 2.07 -18.70
N GLU A 27 -12.39 2.57 -19.38
CA GLU A 27 -13.77 2.54 -18.85
C GLU A 27 -14.22 1.10 -18.54
N GLU A 28 -13.81 0.13 -19.35
CA GLU A 28 -14.05 -1.30 -19.11
C GLU A 28 -13.48 -1.77 -17.76
N ILE A 29 -12.25 -1.38 -17.41
CA ILE A 29 -11.65 -1.76 -16.12
C ILE A 29 -12.36 -1.07 -14.97
N LYS A 30 -12.81 0.19 -15.14
CA LYS A 30 -13.57 0.91 -14.11
C LYS A 30 -14.92 0.23 -13.83
N GLU A 31 -15.62 -0.22 -14.86
CA GLU A 31 -16.88 -0.95 -14.72
C GLU A 31 -16.68 -2.27 -13.95
N ILE A 32 -15.61 -3.02 -14.27
CA ILE A 32 -15.25 -4.25 -13.55
C ILE A 32 -14.96 -3.95 -12.07
N ILE A 33 -14.14 -2.93 -11.79
CA ILE A 33 -13.81 -2.52 -10.41
C ILE A 33 -15.09 -2.15 -9.65
N GLN A 34 -15.99 -1.38 -10.28
CA GLN A 34 -17.23 -0.96 -9.64
C GLN A 34 -18.19 -2.13 -9.40
N HIS A 35 -18.24 -3.10 -10.32
CA HIS A 35 -19.02 -4.32 -10.15
C HIS A 35 -18.54 -5.13 -8.94
N VAL A 36 -17.24 -5.42 -8.88
CA VAL A 36 -16.61 -6.17 -7.78
C VAL A 36 -16.79 -5.44 -6.44
N HIS A 37 -16.61 -4.12 -6.43
CA HIS A 37 -16.85 -3.29 -5.25
C HIS A 37 -18.29 -3.44 -4.74
N ASN A 38 -19.29 -3.25 -5.61
CA ASN A 38 -20.71 -3.36 -5.24
C ASN A 38 -21.06 -4.75 -4.71
N GLU A 39 -20.51 -5.80 -5.33
CA GLU A 39 -20.71 -7.18 -4.89
C GLU A 39 -20.14 -7.40 -3.49
N CYS A 40 -18.90 -6.95 -3.24
CA CYS A 40 -18.28 -7.10 -1.93
C CYS A 40 -18.94 -6.24 -0.84
N VAL A 41 -19.42 -5.04 -1.18
CA VAL A 41 -20.26 -4.24 -0.27
C VAL A 41 -21.54 -4.99 0.07
N GLY A 42 -22.21 -5.57 -0.93
CA GLY A 42 -23.42 -6.37 -0.74
C GLY A 42 -23.21 -7.62 0.13
N LYS A 43 -22.11 -8.35 -0.08
CA LYS A 43 -21.77 -9.57 0.67
C LYS A 43 -21.40 -9.30 2.13
N THR A 44 -20.69 -8.20 2.39
CA THR A 44 -20.09 -7.93 3.71
C THR A 44 -20.86 -6.92 4.54
N GLY A 45 -21.64 -6.05 3.90
CA GLY A 45 -22.37 -4.96 4.55
C GLY A 45 -21.46 -3.91 5.20
N VAL A 46 -20.22 -3.78 4.70
CA VAL A 46 -19.26 -2.74 5.10
C VAL A 46 -19.83 -1.35 4.76
N ALA A 47 -19.49 -0.35 5.57
CA ALA A 47 -19.88 1.02 5.28
C ALA A 47 -18.92 1.65 4.25
N GLU A 48 -19.46 2.38 3.27
CA GLU A 48 -18.66 3.12 2.28
C GLU A 48 -17.64 4.07 2.93
N GLU A 49 -18.01 4.67 4.05
CA GLU A 49 -17.11 5.52 4.83
C GLU A 49 -15.88 4.75 5.32
N ASP A 50 -16.05 3.51 5.77
CA ASP A 50 -14.94 2.68 6.25
C ASP A 50 -14.00 2.28 5.09
N ILE A 51 -14.54 2.07 3.88
CA ILE A 51 -13.74 1.83 2.67
C ILE A 51 -12.95 3.07 2.29
N ALA A 52 -13.62 4.23 2.19
CA ALA A 52 -12.98 5.50 1.84
C ALA A 52 -11.90 5.88 2.86
N ASN A 53 -12.14 5.64 4.15
CA ASN A 53 -11.15 5.82 5.21
C ASN A 53 -9.93 4.91 5.00
N CYS A 54 -10.16 3.63 4.65
CA CYS A 54 -9.10 2.67 4.37
C CYS A 54 -8.20 3.11 3.19
N GLU A 55 -8.78 3.64 2.11
CA GLU A 55 -8.02 4.20 0.98
C GLU A 55 -7.11 5.37 1.39
N ASN A 56 -7.57 6.15 2.37
CA ASN A 56 -6.83 7.26 2.97
C ASN A 56 -5.91 6.83 4.13
N GLY A 57 -5.74 5.52 4.36
CA GLY A 57 -4.81 4.98 5.36
C GLY A 57 -5.36 4.92 6.78
N ILE A 58 -6.66 5.14 6.96
CA ILE A 58 -7.37 5.01 8.24
C ILE A 58 -7.98 3.61 8.29
N PHE A 59 -7.26 2.69 8.92
CA PHE A 59 -7.63 1.28 9.00
C PHE A 59 -8.47 1.00 10.26
N LYS A 60 -9.80 0.96 10.10
CA LYS A 60 -10.70 0.55 11.18
C LYS A 60 -10.60 -0.96 11.40
N GLU A 61 -10.49 -1.37 12.66
CA GLU A 61 -10.44 -2.79 13.06
C GLU A 61 -11.85 -3.42 13.06
N ASP A 62 -12.56 -3.31 11.94
CA ASP A 62 -13.93 -3.83 11.76
C ASP A 62 -13.94 -5.12 10.92
N VAL A 63 -14.73 -6.11 11.34
CA VAL A 63 -14.80 -7.42 10.67
C VAL A 63 -15.34 -7.30 9.25
N LYS A 64 -16.30 -6.40 9.00
CA LYS A 64 -16.88 -6.22 7.67
C LYS A 64 -15.86 -5.61 6.72
N LEU A 65 -15.11 -4.61 7.17
CA LEU A 65 -14.02 -4.02 6.37
C LEU A 65 -12.93 -5.05 6.05
N LYS A 66 -12.54 -5.87 7.03
CA LYS A 66 -11.57 -6.96 6.84
C LYS A 66 -12.06 -7.96 5.79
N CYS A 67 -13.31 -8.39 5.91
CA CYS A 67 -13.88 -9.35 4.96
C CYS A 67 -14.18 -8.73 3.60
N TYR A 68 -14.42 -7.41 3.52
CA TYR A 68 -14.49 -6.70 2.25
C TYR A 68 -13.15 -6.78 1.51
N MET A 69 -12.03 -6.55 2.20
CA MET A 69 -10.69 -6.69 1.61
C MET A 69 -10.42 -8.12 1.11
N PHE A 70 -10.82 -9.14 1.87
CA PHE A 70 -10.69 -10.52 1.42
C PHE A 70 -11.60 -10.83 0.22
N CYS A 71 -12.84 -10.34 0.23
CA CYS A 71 -13.77 -10.51 -0.89
C CYS A 71 -13.21 -9.96 -2.20
N LEU A 72 -12.55 -8.79 -2.17
CA LEU A 72 -11.91 -8.24 -3.38
C LEU A 72 -10.86 -9.20 -3.98
N LEU A 73 -10.15 -9.95 -3.14
CA LEU A 73 -9.17 -10.94 -3.58
C LEU A 73 -9.85 -12.18 -4.17
N GLU A 74 -10.94 -12.61 -3.54
CA GLU A 74 -11.75 -13.75 -3.96
C GLU A 74 -12.41 -13.49 -5.32
N GLU A 75 -13.09 -12.34 -5.48
CA GLU A 75 -13.68 -11.93 -6.77
C GLU A 75 -12.61 -11.70 -7.85
N GLY A 76 -11.41 -11.27 -7.44
CA GLY A 76 -10.26 -11.16 -8.32
C GLY A 76 -9.65 -12.50 -8.75
N SER A 77 -10.19 -13.65 -8.30
CA SER A 77 -9.62 -14.98 -8.52
C SER A 77 -8.17 -15.11 -8.05
N LEU A 78 -7.83 -14.40 -6.96
CA LEU A 78 -6.50 -14.39 -6.34
C LEU A 78 -6.43 -15.27 -5.09
N VAL A 79 -7.47 -16.05 -4.83
CA VAL A 79 -7.61 -16.88 -3.64
C VAL A 79 -7.80 -18.33 -4.11
N ASP A 80 -7.06 -19.25 -3.52
CA ASP A 80 -7.19 -20.69 -3.77
C ASP A 80 -8.37 -21.32 -3.00
N ASP A 81 -8.65 -22.60 -3.28
CA ASP A 81 -9.73 -23.35 -2.63
C ASP A 81 -9.57 -23.48 -1.10
N ASP A 82 -8.34 -23.31 -0.59
CA ASP A 82 -8.01 -23.36 0.83
C ASP A 82 -8.10 -21.96 1.49
N GLY A 83 -8.43 -20.92 0.73
CA GLY A 83 -8.56 -19.54 1.20
C GLY A 83 -7.24 -18.80 1.38
N ASN A 84 -6.16 -19.25 0.72
CA ASN A 84 -4.87 -18.59 0.71
C ASN A 84 -4.73 -17.69 -0.53
N VAL A 85 -4.06 -16.57 -0.37
CA VAL A 85 -3.90 -15.59 -1.46
C VAL A 85 -2.68 -15.93 -2.31
N ASP A 86 -2.86 -16.00 -3.63
CA ASP A 86 -1.75 -16.10 -4.58
C ASP A 86 -1.15 -14.71 -4.85
N TYR A 87 -0.19 -14.33 -4.01
CA TYR A 87 0.51 -13.05 -4.11
C TYR A 87 1.38 -12.93 -5.38
N ASP A 88 1.85 -14.04 -5.94
CA ASP A 88 2.71 -14.00 -7.12
C ASP A 88 1.83 -13.78 -8.37
N MET A 89 0.67 -14.41 -8.44
CA MET A 89 -0.40 -14.10 -9.41
C MET A 89 -0.84 -12.63 -9.27
N MET A 90 -1.10 -12.16 -8.05
CA MET A 90 -1.47 -10.75 -7.81
C MET A 90 -0.43 -9.79 -8.39
N ILE A 91 0.86 -10.02 -8.13
CA ILE A 91 1.94 -9.18 -8.64
C ILE A 91 2.01 -9.21 -10.18
N SER A 92 1.73 -10.36 -10.79
CA SER A 92 1.75 -10.52 -12.25
C SER A 92 0.67 -9.71 -12.98
N LEU A 93 -0.43 -9.36 -12.30
CA LEU A 93 -1.52 -8.54 -12.87
C LEU A 93 -1.24 -7.03 -12.79
N ILE A 94 -0.20 -6.62 -12.08
CA ILE A 94 0.12 -5.21 -11.88
C ILE A 94 0.78 -4.66 -13.15
N PRO A 95 0.30 -3.53 -13.69
CA PRO A 95 0.94 -2.89 -14.84
C PRO A 95 2.43 -2.61 -14.59
N GLU A 96 3.25 -2.82 -15.62
CA GLU A 96 4.73 -2.77 -15.52
C GLU A 96 5.25 -1.49 -14.84
N GLN A 97 4.59 -0.35 -15.08
CA GLN A 97 4.99 0.93 -14.48
C GLN A 97 4.87 0.98 -12.94
N TYR A 98 4.09 0.08 -12.34
CA TYR A 98 3.87 0.00 -10.90
C TYR A 98 4.43 -1.28 -10.26
N THR A 99 4.74 -2.32 -11.06
CA THR A 99 5.14 -3.65 -10.57
C THR A 99 6.29 -3.59 -9.58
N ASP A 100 7.36 -2.84 -9.86
CA ASP A 100 8.52 -2.72 -8.98
C ASP A 100 8.17 -2.17 -7.58
N ARG A 101 7.31 -1.14 -7.55
CA ARG A 101 6.90 -0.49 -6.32
C ARG A 101 5.99 -1.40 -5.50
N VAL A 102 4.94 -1.92 -6.14
CA VAL A 102 3.90 -2.70 -5.46
C VAL A 102 4.43 -4.09 -5.07
N SER A 103 5.25 -4.73 -5.90
CA SER A 103 5.88 -6.01 -5.56
C SER A 103 6.78 -5.90 -4.33
N ARG A 104 7.51 -4.79 -4.14
CA ARG A 104 8.30 -4.55 -2.91
C ARG A 104 7.40 -4.44 -1.68
N MET A 105 6.27 -3.74 -1.79
CA MET A 105 5.29 -3.61 -0.71
C MET A 105 4.72 -4.98 -0.33
N ILE A 106 4.21 -5.73 -1.32
CA ILE A 106 3.61 -7.06 -1.11
C ILE A 106 4.64 -8.05 -0.58
N ASN A 107 5.81 -8.19 -1.22
CA ASN A 107 6.83 -9.14 -0.78
C ASN A 107 7.38 -8.82 0.61
N GLY A 108 7.35 -7.55 1.02
CA GLY A 108 7.69 -7.14 2.38
C GLY A 108 6.68 -7.58 3.44
N CYS A 109 5.43 -7.86 3.05
CA CYS A 109 4.30 -8.03 3.96
C CYS A 109 3.58 -9.38 3.85
N LYS A 110 3.72 -10.12 2.73
CA LYS A 110 3.01 -11.38 2.48
C LYS A 110 3.25 -12.47 3.53
N HIS A 111 4.37 -12.39 4.25
CA HIS A 111 4.68 -13.27 5.39
C HIS A 111 3.71 -13.14 6.59
N LEU A 112 2.83 -12.12 6.60
CA LEU A 112 1.78 -11.97 7.61
C LEU A 112 0.56 -12.85 7.32
N ASP A 113 0.39 -13.29 6.07
CA ASP A 113 -0.60 -14.30 5.70
C ASP A 113 -0.15 -15.67 6.21
N THR A 114 -0.56 -15.97 7.43
CA THR A 114 -0.12 -17.14 8.20
C THR A 114 -1.30 -18.08 8.44
N PRO A 115 -1.21 -19.35 8.01
CA PRO A 115 -2.25 -20.34 8.27
C PRO A 115 -2.60 -20.40 9.77
N GLY A 116 -3.90 -20.47 10.09
CA GLY A 116 -4.39 -20.53 11.48
C GLY A 116 -5.01 -19.24 12.03
N LYS A 117 -4.87 -18.12 11.33
CA LYS A 117 -5.71 -16.93 11.55
C LYS A 117 -6.91 -16.92 10.59
N ASP A 118 -7.96 -16.20 10.99
CA ASP A 118 -9.11 -15.91 10.14
C ASP A 118 -8.70 -15.24 8.82
N LYS A 119 -9.29 -15.69 7.70
CA LYS A 119 -8.90 -15.27 6.34
C LYS A 119 -9.07 -13.76 6.11
N CYS A 120 -10.12 -13.16 6.66
CA CYS A 120 -10.36 -11.72 6.56
C CYS A 120 -9.27 -10.93 7.30
N GLN A 121 -8.89 -11.40 8.50
CA GLN A 121 -7.82 -10.77 9.28
C GLN A 121 -6.47 -10.84 8.55
N ARG A 122 -6.12 -12.00 7.96
CA ARG A 122 -4.84 -12.17 7.27
C ARG A 122 -4.70 -11.23 6.06
N ALA A 123 -5.74 -11.14 5.22
CA ALA A 123 -5.74 -10.22 4.09
C ALA A 123 -5.61 -8.75 4.54
N PHE A 124 -6.30 -8.38 5.61
CA PHE A 124 -6.22 -7.05 6.18
C PHE A 124 -4.84 -6.72 6.76
N ASP A 125 -4.20 -7.64 7.48
CA ASP A 125 -2.84 -7.48 8.03
C ASP A 125 -1.83 -7.19 6.90
N VAL A 126 -1.92 -7.96 5.80
CA VAL A 126 -1.03 -7.78 4.63
C VAL A 126 -1.30 -6.45 3.93
N HIS A 127 -2.57 -6.07 3.74
CA HIS A 127 -2.91 -4.80 3.09
C HIS A 127 -2.43 -3.59 3.91
N LYS A 128 -2.69 -3.59 5.23
CA LYS A 128 -2.25 -2.54 6.16
C LYS A 128 -0.72 -2.41 6.20
N CYS A 129 0.00 -3.53 6.24
CA CYS A 129 1.46 -3.53 6.15
C CYS A 129 1.94 -2.98 4.80
N SER A 130 1.33 -3.41 3.69
CA SER A 130 1.72 -3.00 2.34
C SER A 130 1.52 -1.50 2.14
N TYR A 131 0.40 -0.95 2.65
CA TYR A 131 0.14 0.48 2.66
C TYR A 131 1.21 1.26 3.43
N ALA A 132 1.63 0.77 4.60
CA ALA A 132 2.66 1.42 5.41
C ALA A 132 4.07 1.31 4.78
N ALA A 133 4.31 0.28 3.97
CA ALA A 133 5.57 0.07 3.24
C ALA A 133 5.68 0.92 1.96
N ASP A 134 4.62 1.64 1.58
CA ASP A 134 4.57 2.48 0.39
C ASP A 134 5.53 3.68 0.52
N PRO A 135 6.59 3.76 -0.32
CA PRO A 135 7.57 4.85 -0.23
C PRO A 135 6.97 6.23 -0.55
N ASP A 136 5.90 6.31 -1.34
CA ASP A 136 5.34 7.61 -1.76
C ASP A 136 4.43 8.20 -0.68
N LYS A 137 3.89 7.37 0.23
CA LYS A 137 3.06 7.82 1.35
C LYS A 137 3.87 8.17 2.60
N SER A 138 5.17 7.84 2.60
CA SER A 138 6.08 8.10 3.73
C SER A 138 6.38 9.58 4.03
N GLN A 139 5.85 10.51 3.24
CA GLN A 139 6.01 11.96 3.47
C GLN A 139 4.86 12.57 4.30
N ASP A 140 3.72 11.90 4.43
CA ASP A 140 2.56 12.42 5.15
C ASP A 140 2.13 11.45 6.28
N SER A 141 2.56 11.79 7.50
CA SER A 141 1.78 11.62 8.74
C SER A 141 1.53 10.19 9.30
N ALA A 142 2.17 9.93 10.43
CA ALA A 142 1.65 9.19 11.60
C ALA A 142 1.32 7.68 11.52
N VAL A 143 1.23 7.02 10.36
CA VAL A 143 0.84 5.59 10.30
C VAL A 143 2.05 4.61 10.28
N GLY A 144 3.27 5.12 10.08
CA GLY A 144 4.51 4.34 9.92
C GLY A 144 5.33 4.02 11.17
N LYS A 145 4.70 3.69 12.32
CA LYS A 145 5.44 3.18 13.51
C LYS A 145 4.95 1.78 13.89
N GLY A 146 5.19 0.80 13.02
CA GLY A 146 4.82 -0.59 13.32
C GLY A 146 5.64 -1.65 12.61
N CYS A 147 5.86 -1.54 11.30
CA CYS A 147 6.60 -2.55 10.55
C CYS A 147 7.76 -1.92 9.78
N GLY A 148 8.90 -1.78 10.45
CA GLY A 148 10.07 -1.11 9.89
C GLY A 148 11.42 -1.59 10.42
N CYS A 149 11.58 -2.88 10.75
CA CYS A 149 12.90 -3.46 10.92
C CYS A 149 13.53 -3.78 9.56
N ARG A 150 13.82 -2.75 8.74
CA ARG A 150 14.70 -2.91 7.57
C ARG A 150 15.27 -1.57 7.11
N ASN A 151 16.29 -1.08 7.83
CA ASN A 151 17.44 -0.34 7.27
C ASN A 151 18.43 0.16 8.35
N LEU A 152 18.78 -0.67 9.34
CA LEU A 152 19.94 -0.40 10.21
C LEU A 152 21.29 -0.71 9.55
N ALA A 153 21.31 -1.11 8.27
CA ALA A 153 22.54 -1.39 7.53
C ALA A 153 23.07 -0.22 6.68
N ARG A 154 22.40 0.95 6.65
CA ARG A 154 22.85 2.12 5.85
C ARG A 154 23.18 3.38 6.66
N SER A 155 23.49 3.22 7.95
CA SER A 155 24.14 4.26 8.74
C SER A 155 25.29 3.69 9.56
N ARG A 156 26.34 3.20 8.89
CA ARG A 156 27.69 3.25 9.48
C ARG A 156 28.13 4.72 9.44
N ARG A 157 27.82 5.47 10.50
CA ARG A 157 28.70 6.59 10.91
C ARG A 157 29.66 6.03 11.95
N ASN A 158 30.92 6.47 11.85
CA ASN A 158 32.13 5.96 12.50
C ASN A 158 32.19 6.19 14.02
N ASP A 159 31.06 6.16 14.72
CA ASP A 159 30.98 6.50 16.13
C ASP A 159 30.44 5.25 16.86
N GLY A 160 31.24 4.69 17.76
CA GLY A 160 30.99 3.39 18.40
C GLY A 160 29.60 3.24 19.04
N TRP A 161 29.17 1.99 19.13
CA TRP A 161 27.91 1.56 19.76
C TRP A 161 27.79 2.10 21.19
N THR A 162 26.71 2.84 21.49
CA THR A 162 26.47 3.36 22.84
C THR A 162 25.42 2.51 23.57
N ALA A 163 25.49 2.47 24.91
CA ALA A 163 24.52 1.76 25.75
C ALA A 163 23.05 2.22 25.57
N SER A 164 22.83 3.36 24.89
CA SER A 164 21.50 3.88 24.54
C SER A 164 20.88 3.11 23.36
N ASP A 165 21.67 2.50 22.48
CA ASP A 165 21.20 1.73 21.33
C ASP A 165 20.64 0.36 21.76
N GLU A 166 21.21 -0.23 22.82
CA GLU A 166 20.73 -1.49 23.40
C GLU A 166 19.36 -1.37 24.08
N ARG A 167 18.96 -0.14 24.48
CA ARG A 167 17.63 0.11 25.02
C ARG A 167 16.56 0.21 23.92
N ARG A 168 16.97 0.59 22.69
CA ARG A 168 16.09 0.72 21.51
C ARG A 168 15.77 -0.63 20.85
N GLY A 169 16.58 -1.66 21.10
CA GLY A 169 16.32 -3.04 20.66
C GLY A 169 15.25 -3.80 21.47
N ARG A 170 14.83 -3.29 22.64
CA ARG A 170 13.80 -3.91 23.50
C ARG A 170 12.37 -3.44 23.22
N THR A 171 12.18 -2.42 22.39
CA THR A 171 10.85 -1.85 22.10
C THR A 171 10.22 -2.38 20.81
N CYS A 172 10.83 -3.37 20.15
CA CYS A 172 10.25 -4.08 19.00
C CYS A 172 9.60 -5.42 19.43
N ALA A 173 8.92 -5.42 20.57
CA ALA A 173 8.00 -6.47 20.97
C ALA A 173 6.74 -5.78 21.52
N GLY A 174 5.63 -5.96 20.81
CA GLY A 174 4.34 -5.33 21.08
C GLY A 174 3.51 -5.30 19.82
#